data_AF-A0A6L9K7B7-F1
#
_entry.id   AF-A0A6L9K7B7-F1
#
_cell.length_a   1.000
_cell.length_b   1.000
_cell.length_c   1.000
_cell.angle_alpha   90.00
_cell.angle_beta   90.00
_cell.angle_gamma   90.00
#
_symmetry.space_group_name_H-M   'P 1'
#
loop_
_entity.id
_entity.type
_entity.pdbx_description
1 polymer ?
#
loop_
_entity_poly.entity_id
_entity_poly.type
_entity_poly.pdbx_seq_one_letter_code
_entity_poly.pdbx_strand_id
1 'polypeptide(L)'
;MKQTILLLGLVPSISKTHSVRTQFLGLLLFFGISSSTFAASISYTGASGGNWNVASNWGGGVLPGSLDDVTINGKTVVIQSGDAITINRLLVQTSATTAGILNITGGSLIINQTTGTASNDACFLMGGTINNSAGTVSITNAITSATGSGLRLGASAGAFKASSTFNNTGSGTLSVSTPTSGNGYPCIMLNQNDAGYYPTFTIGGTITFTPNSGAATMAIDCGSTIGAIINGTGTLTAGTSENPVKYSFVRSNTGNSAAYLITIETGVTINYYGSSACIQVSTAGTTADKSATIINKGIINLGGTVRWPIYISSNNTLSACTFENQGTITANGAFSTGISGVIYIVGAGISNFTNSGNLNFNTTADQTTECSVVAVNASTVNATITNSGTINVGSSKDLTNAIVLGDSKSTFTNTGTINIASGKIKGITGTGKAAFNNNTGAVINTSKTDEAGAFDSNTIALTNNGTINYNFTTLNAIVEIVNEEKIVTPIKNAIVSNANGELTVLSFSGKVITTKKVIVGESISLPSGVYIILLTSEKKSSVQKIII
;
A
#
# COMPACT_ATOMS: atom_id res chain seq x y z
N MET A 1 -54.90 17.26 5.59
CA MET A 1 -56.00 16.33 5.29
C MET A 1 -55.85 15.09 6.17
N LYS A 2 -56.72 14.91 7.15
CA LYS A 2 -56.80 13.72 8.00
C LYS A 2 -57.90 12.81 7.43
N GLN A 3 -57.55 11.63 6.93
CA GLN A 3 -58.54 10.60 6.61
C GLN A 3 -58.70 9.68 7.83
N THR A 4 -59.82 9.87 8.51
CA THR A 4 -60.37 8.97 9.53
C THR A 4 -61.07 7.83 8.81
N ILE A 5 -60.53 6.61 8.86
CA ILE A 5 -61.25 5.41 8.41
C ILE A 5 -62.22 5.02 9.52
N LEU A 6 -63.49 5.33 9.29
CA LEU A 6 -64.62 4.96 10.13
C LEU A 6 -65.03 3.52 9.76
N LEU A 7 -64.67 2.54 10.59
CA LEU A 7 -65.10 1.15 10.45
C LEU A 7 -66.25 0.87 11.44
N LEU A 8 -67.48 1.13 11.02
CA LEU A 8 -68.70 0.73 11.74
C LEU A 8 -69.75 0.26 10.75
N GLY A 9 -70.25 -0.97 10.95
CA GLY A 9 -71.52 -1.39 10.35
C GLY A 9 -71.68 -2.89 10.16
N LEU A 10 -72.37 -3.51 11.13
CA LEU A 10 -73.12 -4.77 11.02
C LEU A 10 -72.32 -6.09 10.89
N VAL A 11 -72.04 -6.70 12.04
CA VAL A 11 -71.88 -8.16 12.13
C VAL A 11 -73.09 -8.72 12.87
N PRO A 12 -73.89 -9.63 12.27
CA PRO A 12 -74.98 -10.29 12.98
C PRO A 12 -74.42 -11.19 14.09
N SER A 13 -75.22 -11.38 15.14
CA SER A 13 -74.97 -12.26 16.29
C SER A 13 -74.62 -13.69 15.84
N ILE A 14 -73.34 -13.94 15.60
CA ILE A 14 -72.77 -15.26 15.39
C ILE A 14 -72.54 -15.88 16.77
N SER A 15 -73.06 -17.09 16.99
CA SER A 15 -72.96 -17.81 18.27
C SER A 15 -71.50 -17.90 18.75
N LYS A 16 -71.30 -17.84 20.07
CA LYS A 16 -69.98 -17.71 20.73
C LYS A 16 -68.91 -18.73 20.26
N THR A 17 -69.29 -19.85 19.67
CA THR A 17 -68.39 -20.88 19.11
C THR A 17 -67.87 -20.59 17.69
N HIS A 18 -68.55 -19.77 16.89
CA HIS A 18 -68.10 -19.41 15.54
C HIS A 18 -67.20 -18.16 15.51
N SER A 19 -67.35 -17.24 16.48
CA SER A 19 -66.49 -16.04 16.60
C SER A 19 -65.02 -16.41 16.89
N VAL A 20 -64.79 -17.41 17.76
CA VAL A 20 -63.44 -17.88 18.10
C VAL A 20 -62.76 -18.57 16.90
N ARG A 21 -63.52 -19.31 16.07
CA ARG A 21 -62.97 -20.01 14.89
C ARG A 21 -62.55 -19.04 13.78
N THR A 22 -63.31 -17.98 13.54
CA THR A 22 -62.97 -16.97 12.52
C THR A 22 -61.78 -16.09 12.97
N GLN A 23 -61.69 -15.77 14.26
CA GLN A 23 -60.52 -15.07 14.81
C GLN A 23 -59.26 -15.94 14.77
N PHE A 24 -59.36 -17.25 15.03
CA PHE A 24 -58.21 -18.16 14.93
C PHE A 24 -57.75 -18.37 13.49
N LEU A 25 -58.67 -18.45 12.52
CA LEU A 25 -58.32 -18.57 11.10
C LEU A 25 -57.75 -17.27 10.52
N GLY A 26 -58.25 -16.11 10.97
CA GLY A 26 -57.65 -14.80 10.67
C GLY A 26 -56.26 -14.63 11.27
N LEU A 27 -56.04 -15.12 12.50
CA LEU A 27 -54.73 -15.13 13.16
C LEU A 27 -53.76 -16.08 12.45
N LEU A 28 -54.21 -17.27 12.03
CA LEU A 28 -53.39 -18.23 11.28
C LEU A 28 -52.99 -17.70 9.89
N LEU A 29 -53.89 -16.96 9.22
CA LEU A 29 -53.55 -16.26 7.97
C LEU A 29 -52.58 -15.10 8.20
N PHE A 30 -52.68 -14.39 9.32
CA PHE A 30 -51.75 -13.29 9.64
C PHE A 30 -50.34 -13.78 10.02
N PHE A 31 -50.24 -14.96 10.65
CA PHE A 31 -48.94 -15.58 10.96
C PHE A 31 -48.34 -16.40 9.79
N GLY A 32 -49.14 -16.77 8.78
CA GLY A 32 -48.70 -17.62 7.67
C GLY A 32 -48.00 -16.93 6.49
N ILE A 33 -47.99 -15.60 6.41
CA ILE A 33 -47.51 -14.87 5.21
C ILE A 33 -46.20 -14.10 5.46
N SER A 34 -45.47 -14.43 6.52
CA SER A 34 -44.05 -14.03 6.60
C SER A 34 -43.21 -15.01 5.79
N SER A 35 -43.48 -15.11 4.48
CA SER A 35 -42.54 -15.75 3.56
C SER A 35 -41.28 -14.90 3.58
N SER A 36 -40.21 -15.44 4.16
CA SER A 36 -38.89 -14.88 3.98
C SER A 36 -38.64 -14.82 2.47
N THR A 37 -38.58 -13.60 1.93
CA THR A 37 -38.25 -13.38 0.53
C THR A 37 -36.77 -13.70 0.38
N PHE A 38 -36.46 -14.96 0.08
CA PHE A 38 -35.13 -15.33 -0.35
C PHE A 38 -34.89 -14.74 -1.74
N ALA A 39 -33.68 -14.23 -1.96
CA ALA A 39 -33.22 -13.82 -3.28
C ALA A 39 -33.42 -14.99 -4.26
N ALA A 40 -34.16 -14.77 -5.35
CA ALA A 40 -34.33 -15.83 -6.33
C ALA A 40 -33.00 -16.04 -7.06
N SER A 41 -32.57 -17.29 -7.18
CA SER A 41 -31.39 -17.61 -7.98
C SER A 41 -31.79 -17.70 -9.45
N ILE A 42 -31.21 -16.85 -10.29
CA ILE A 42 -31.47 -16.83 -11.73
C ILE A 42 -30.17 -17.11 -12.47
N SER A 43 -30.20 -18.14 -13.30
CA SER A 43 -29.04 -18.52 -14.13
C SER A 43 -29.26 -18.15 -15.57
N TYR A 44 -28.19 -17.73 -16.26
CA TYR A 44 -28.21 -17.54 -17.70
C TYR A 44 -28.31 -18.91 -18.41
N THR A 45 -29.38 -19.11 -19.18
CA THR A 45 -29.70 -20.35 -19.92
C THR A 45 -29.62 -20.18 -21.43
N GLY A 46 -29.37 -18.96 -21.91
CA GLY A 46 -29.24 -18.67 -23.33
C GLY A 46 -28.10 -19.40 -24.03
N ALA A 47 -28.04 -19.22 -25.35
CA ALA A 47 -26.90 -19.67 -26.15
C ALA A 47 -25.59 -19.00 -25.68
N SER A 48 -24.44 -19.50 -26.10
CA SER A 48 -23.18 -18.84 -25.77
C SER A 48 -23.11 -17.47 -26.47
N GLY A 49 -23.25 -16.40 -25.70
CA GLY A 49 -23.38 -15.03 -26.22
C GLY A 49 -24.83 -14.55 -26.17
N GLY A 50 -25.02 -13.29 -25.79
CA GLY A 50 -26.32 -12.63 -25.87
C GLY A 50 -26.41 -11.39 -24.99
N ASN A 51 -27.39 -10.55 -25.29
CA ASN A 51 -27.68 -9.36 -24.50
C ASN A 51 -28.37 -9.74 -23.18
N TRP A 52 -27.97 -9.09 -22.09
CA TRP A 52 -28.56 -9.23 -20.75
C TRP A 52 -30.08 -9.00 -20.76
N ASN A 53 -30.57 -8.03 -21.53
CA ASN A 53 -31.97 -7.60 -21.56
C ASN A 53 -32.92 -8.50 -22.39
N VAL A 54 -32.47 -9.69 -22.78
CA VAL A 54 -33.32 -10.69 -23.45
C VAL A 54 -33.83 -11.70 -22.42
N ALA A 55 -35.09 -11.57 -22.01
CA ALA A 55 -35.69 -12.36 -20.93
C ALA A 55 -35.62 -13.88 -21.17
N SER A 56 -35.75 -14.33 -22.41
CA SER A 56 -35.67 -15.75 -22.78
C SER A 56 -34.27 -16.37 -22.59
N ASN A 57 -33.23 -15.56 -22.37
CA ASN A 57 -31.89 -16.05 -22.07
C ASN A 57 -31.67 -16.39 -20.59
N TRP A 58 -32.67 -16.18 -19.74
CA TRP A 58 -32.59 -16.41 -18.30
C TRP A 58 -33.52 -17.54 -17.87
N GLY A 59 -33.15 -18.23 -16.79
CA GLY A 59 -33.99 -19.24 -16.17
C GLY A 59 -35.41 -18.70 -15.87
N GLY A 60 -36.44 -19.44 -16.27
CA GLY A 60 -37.83 -19.02 -16.13
C GLY A 60 -38.31 -17.99 -17.16
N GLY A 61 -37.46 -17.54 -18.08
CA GLY A 61 -37.84 -16.56 -19.12
C GLY A 61 -38.08 -15.15 -18.57
N VAL A 62 -37.47 -14.81 -17.43
CA VAL A 62 -37.62 -13.53 -16.73
C VAL A 62 -36.27 -12.84 -16.55
N LEU A 63 -36.25 -11.51 -16.66
CA LEU A 63 -35.03 -10.73 -16.45
C LEU A 63 -34.69 -10.68 -14.95
N PRO A 64 -33.41 -10.83 -14.56
CA PRO A 64 -32.99 -10.60 -13.18
C PRO A 64 -33.25 -9.17 -12.74
N GLY A 65 -33.86 -9.02 -11.57
CA GLY A 65 -34.06 -7.76 -10.86
C GLY A 65 -33.14 -7.61 -9.64
N SER A 66 -33.35 -6.52 -8.88
CA SER A 66 -32.44 -6.08 -7.81
C SER A 66 -32.35 -7.02 -6.60
N LEU A 67 -33.27 -7.98 -6.48
CA LEU A 67 -33.28 -8.97 -5.42
C LEU A 67 -32.68 -10.31 -5.85
N ASP A 68 -32.30 -10.46 -7.12
CA ASP A 68 -31.92 -11.76 -7.66
C ASP A 68 -30.41 -12.01 -7.54
N ASP A 69 -30.09 -13.27 -7.25
CA ASP A 69 -28.73 -13.80 -7.27
C ASP A 69 -28.46 -14.39 -8.66
N VAL A 70 -27.62 -13.71 -9.44
CA VAL A 70 -27.36 -14.05 -10.85
C VAL A 70 -26.16 -14.97 -10.99
N THR A 71 -26.30 -16.03 -11.80
CA THR A 71 -25.19 -16.92 -12.18
C THR A 71 -24.97 -16.96 -13.70
N ILE A 72 -23.73 -16.75 -14.11
CA ILE A 72 -23.23 -16.93 -15.48
C ILE A 72 -22.21 -18.08 -15.47
N ASN A 73 -22.57 -19.23 -16.05
CA ASN A 73 -21.76 -20.45 -16.00
C ASN A 73 -21.35 -20.93 -17.40
N GLY A 74 -20.10 -20.71 -17.78
CA GLY A 74 -19.56 -21.13 -19.08
C GLY A 74 -20.26 -20.54 -20.30
N LYS A 75 -20.82 -19.33 -20.15
CA LYS A 75 -21.52 -18.56 -21.18
C LYS A 75 -20.99 -17.14 -21.24
N THR A 76 -21.23 -16.48 -22.37
CA THR A 76 -20.91 -15.05 -22.55
C THR A 76 -22.19 -14.23 -22.49
N VAL A 77 -22.22 -13.21 -21.63
CA VAL A 77 -23.33 -12.26 -21.51
C VAL A 77 -22.81 -10.85 -21.79
N VAL A 78 -23.62 -10.02 -22.44
CA VAL A 78 -23.27 -8.65 -22.82
C VAL A 78 -24.22 -7.65 -22.18
N ILE A 79 -23.65 -6.66 -21.50
CA ILE A 79 -24.30 -5.39 -21.14
C ILE A 79 -23.78 -4.34 -22.13
N GLN A 80 -24.71 -3.64 -22.78
CA GLN A 80 -24.42 -2.65 -23.82
C GLN A 80 -24.81 -1.24 -23.38
N SER A 81 -24.48 -0.25 -24.22
CA SER A 81 -24.87 1.14 -23.97
C SER A 81 -26.39 1.28 -23.83
N GLY A 82 -26.82 2.06 -22.83
CA GLY A 82 -28.22 2.26 -22.47
C GLY A 82 -28.80 1.24 -21.48
N ASP A 83 -28.13 0.10 -21.27
CA ASP A 83 -28.58 -0.88 -20.28
C ASP A 83 -28.32 -0.37 -18.86
N ALA A 84 -29.29 -0.53 -17.97
CA ALA A 84 -29.18 -0.22 -16.55
C ALA A 84 -29.62 -1.42 -15.71
N ILE A 85 -28.65 -2.20 -15.24
CA ILE A 85 -28.87 -3.47 -14.56
C ILE A 85 -28.62 -3.30 -13.07
N THR A 86 -29.56 -3.76 -12.23
CA THR A 86 -29.38 -3.87 -10.78
C THR A 86 -29.73 -5.27 -10.33
N ILE A 87 -28.84 -5.90 -9.56
CA ILE A 87 -28.99 -7.26 -9.02
C ILE A 87 -28.49 -7.32 -7.58
N ASN A 88 -28.85 -8.38 -6.85
CA ASN A 88 -28.37 -8.57 -5.48
C ASN A 88 -26.93 -9.11 -5.47
N ARG A 89 -26.66 -10.16 -6.26
CA ARG A 89 -25.35 -10.82 -6.33
C ARG A 89 -25.02 -11.32 -7.73
N LEU A 90 -23.73 -11.47 -8.01
CA LEU A 90 -23.23 -12.02 -9.27
C LEU A 90 -22.19 -13.12 -9.04
N LEU A 91 -22.43 -14.29 -9.62
CA LEU A 91 -21.44 -15.36 -9.78
C LEU A 91 -21.11 -15.53 -11.25
N VAL A 92 -19.85 -15.34 -11.63
CA VAL A 92 -19.34 -15.70 -12.97
C VAL A 92 -18.35 -16.83 -12.81
N GLN A 93 -18.65 -17.97 -13.41
CA GLN A 93 -17.83 -19.17 -13.23
C GLN A 93 -17.55 -19.90 -14.53
N THR A 94 -16.45 -20.65 -14.54
CA THR A 94 -16.15 -21.61 -15.59
C THR A 94 -17.08 -22.81 -15.45
N SER A 95 -17.55 -23.35 -16.57
CA SER A 95 -18.11 -24.70 -16.60
C SER A 95 -16.98 -25.75 -16.61
N ALA A 96 -17.28 -27.00 -16.96
CA ALA A 96 -16.24 -28.03 -17.08
C ALA A 96 -15.14 -27.66 -18.11
N THR A 97 -15.47 -26.87 -19.15
CA THR A 97 -14.56 -26.61 -20.27
C THR A 97 -14.58 -25.17 -20.78
N THR A 98 -15.57 -24.36 -20.39
CA THR A 98 -15.77 -23.02 -20.97
C THR A 98 -15.83 -21.99 -19.85
N ALA A 99 -15.05 -20.91 -19.96
CA ALA A 99 -15.11 -19.80 -19.01
C ALA A 99 -16.44 -19.04 -19.11
N GLY A 100 -17.03 -18.68 -17.96
CA GLY A 100 -18.10 -17.68 -17.93
C GLY A 100 -17.52 -16.31 -18.19
N ILE A 101 -18.18 -15.51 -19.03
CA ILE A 101 -17.72 -14.17 -19.42
C ILE A 101 -18.89 -13.18 -19.33
N LEU A 102 -18.67 -12.06 -18.64
CA LEU A 102 -19.56 -10.90 -18.69
C LEU A 102 -18.83 -9.73 -19.34
N ASN A 103 -19.31 -9.31 -20.51
CA ASN A 103 -18.79 -8.16 -21.25
C ASN A 103 -19.67 -6.94 -20.99
N ILE A 104 -19.10 -5.87 -20.47
CA ILE A 104 -19.75 -4.58 -20.21
C ILE A 104 -19.14 -3.58 -21.18
N THR A 105 -19.79 -3.51 -22.35
CA THR A 105 -19.38 -2.67 -23.48
C THR A 105 -19.97 -1.26 -23.42
N GLY A 106 -20.82 -1.01 -22.43
CA GLY A 106 -21.48 0.25 -22.09
C GLY A 106 -22.46 0.04 -20.94
N GLY A 107 -23.32 1.02 -20.67
CA GLY A 107 -24.36 0.90 -19.65
C GLY A 107 -23.84 0.88 -18.22
N SER A 108 -24.66 0.40 -17.28
CA SER A 108 -24.33 0.30 -15.86
C SER A 108 -24.76 -1.03 -15.26
N LEU A 109 -23.87 -1.63 -14.47
CA LEU A 109 -24.15 -2.78 -13.61
C LEU A 109 -24.00 -2.38 -12.14
N ILE A 110 -25.09 -2.50 -11.38
CA ILE A 110 -25.10 -2.29 -9.93
C ILE A 110 -25.35 -3.65 -9.25
N ILE A 111 -24.38 -4.09 -8.46
CA ILE A 111 -24.48 -5.25 -7.59
C ILE A 111 -24.64 -4.69 -6.17
N ASN A 112 -25.86 -4.72 -5.64
CA ASN A 112 -26.17 -4.15 -4.34
C ASN A 112 -26.65 -5.25 -3.40
N GLN A 113 -25.69 -5.92 -2.77
CA GLN A 113 -25.96 -7.02 -1.85
C GLN A 113 -26.52 -6.46 -0.54
N THR A 114 -27.85 -6.41 -0.47
CA THR A 114 -28.60 -5.94 0.70
C THR A 114 -29.16 -7.10 1.52
N THR A 115 -29.21 -8.29 0.92
CA THR A 115 -29.71 -9.52 1.54
C THR A 115 -28.74 -10.67 1.30
N GLY A 116 -28.63 -11.58 2.27
CA GLY A 116 -27.81 -12.78 2.15
C GLY A 116 -27.31 -13.32 3.50
N THR A 117 -26.85 -14.58 3.50
CA THR A 117 -26.12 -15.14 4.63
C THR A 117 -24.69 -14.59 4.69
N ALA A 118 -24.12 -14.54 5.89
CA ALA A 118 -22.84 -13.92 6.26
C ALA A 118 -21.56 -14.48 5.58
N SER A 119 -21.67 -15.33 4.55
CA SER A 119 -20.52 -15.97 3.89
C SER A 119 -20.37 -15.61 2.42
N ASN A 120 -21.07 -14.57 1.97
CA ASN A 120 -21.30 -14.36 0.55
C ASN A 120 -20.64 -13.08 0.05
N ASP A 121 -19.73 -13.23 -0.92
CA ASP A 121 -19.25 -12.13 -1.74
C ASP A 121 -20.40 -11.56 -2.58
N ALA A 122 -20.40 -10.23 -2.80
CA ALA A 122 -21.40 -9.57 -3.66
C ALA A 122 -21.19 -9.95 -5.13
N CYS A 123 -19.93 -9.94 -5.57
CA CYS A 123 -19.50 -10.45 -6.87
C CYS A 123 -18.40 -11.50 -6.68
N PHE A 124 -18.59 -12.69 -7.25
CA PHE A 124 -17.61 -13.77 -7.20
C PHE A 124 -17.25 -14.28 -8.59
N LEU A 125 -15.97 -14.23 -8.94
CA LEU A 125 -15.41 -14.81 -10.15
C LEU A 125 -14.71 -16.12 -9.80
N MET A 126 -15.29 -17.25 -10.21
CA MET A 126 -14.75 -18.60 -9.97
C MET A 126 -14.22 -19.19 -11.29
N GLY A 127 -13.04 -18.75 -11.69
CA GLY A 127 -12.47 -18.94 -13.04
C GLY A 127 -13.16 -18.12 -14.13
N GLY A 128 -14.20 -17.35 -13.79
CA GLY A 128 -14.91 -16.49 -14.72
C GLY A 128 -14.16 -15.20 -15.05
N THR A 129 -14.64 -14.50 -16.08
CA THR A 129 -14.11 -13.20 -16.53
C THR A 129 -15.18 -12.12 -16.55
N ILE A 130 -14.87 -10.93 -16.05
CA ILE A 130 -15.62 -9.70 -16.34
C ILE A 130 -14.74 -8.78 -17.17
N ASN A 131 -15.25 -8.28 -18.30
CA ASN A 131 -14.61 -7.28 -19.14
C ASN A 131 -15.44 -6.00 -19.15
N ASN A 132 -15.04 -4.99 -18.38
CA ASN A 132 -15.59 -3.65 -18.48
C ASN A 132 -14.71 -2.79 -19.38
N SER A 133 -15.17 -2.47 -20.59
CA SER A 133 -14.41 -1.66 -21.56
C SER A 133 -14.89 -0.22 -21.66
N ALA A 134 -16.15 0.05 -21.32
CA ALA A 134 -16.75 1.38 -21.44
C ALA A 134 -17.97 1.64 -20.53
N GLY A 135 -18.38 0.69 -19.69
CA GLY A 135 -19.52 0.85 -18.78
C GLY A 135 -19.12 1.23 -17.36
N THR A 136 -20.12 1.27 -16.48
CA THR A 136 -19.91 1.47 -15.03
C THR A 136 -20.28 0.19 -14.27
N VAL A 137 -19.44 -0.18 -13.30
CA VAL A 137 -19.69 -1.29 -12.37
C VAL A 137 -19.64 -0.75 -10.95
N SER A 138 -20.74 -0.92 -10.22
CA SER A 138 -20.80 -0.57 -8.79
C SER A 138 -21.11 -1.82 -7.99
N ILE A 139 -20.26 -2.13 -7.02
CA ILE A 139 -20.37 -3.30 -6.16
C ILE A 139 -20.44 -2.83 -4.71
N THR A 140 -21.62 -2.99 -4.13
CA THR A 140 -21.89 -2.64 -2.74
C THR A 140 -22.17 -3.92 -1.97
N ASN A 141 -21.32 -4.25 -1.00
CA ASN A 141 -21.62 -5.28 -0.02
C ASN A 141 -22.12 -4.61 1.27
N ALA A 142 -23.44 -4.60 1.48
CA ALA A 142 -24.06 -3.98 2.65
C ALA A 142 -24.27 -4.94 3.83
N ILE A 143 -23.82 -6.21 3.73
CA ILE A 143 -24.08 -7.20 4.78
C ILE A 143 -23.18 -6.96 6.00
N THR A 144 -23.79 -6.54 7.10
CA THR A 144 -23.16 -6.20 8.40
C THR A 144 -22.46 -7.36 9.11
N SER A 145 -22.73 -8.61 8.74
CA SER A 145 -22.15 -9.79 9.41
C SER A 145 -21.20 -10.58 8.54
N ALA A 146 -20.95 -10.14 7.29
CA ALA A 146 -20.36 -11.00 6.29
C ALA A 146 -18.83 -11.09 6.38
N THR A 147 -18.36 -12.31 6.20
CA THR A 147 -16.98 -12.67 5.85
C THR A 147 -16.66 -12.45 4.36
N GLY A 148 -17.59 -11.82 3.63
CA GLY A 148 -17.52 -11.61 2.20
C GLY A 148 -16.81 -10.32 1.82
N SER A 149 -16.20 -10.33 0.65
CA SER A 149 -15.69 -9.16 -0.04
C SER A 149 -16.77 -8.52 -0.93
N GLY A 150 -16.50 -7.32 -1.44
CA GLY A 150 -17.29 -6.77 -2.54
C GLY A 150 -17.09 -7.61 -3.80
N LEU A 151 -15.83 -7.74 -4.23
CA LEU A 151 -15.44 -8.51 -5.40
C LEU A 151 -14.40 -9.56 -5.01
N ARG A 152 -14.69 -10.83 -5.27
CA ARG A 152 -13.74 -11.93 -5.10
C ARG A 152 -13.31 -12.50 -6.45
N LEU A 153 -12.00 -12.66 -6.63
CA LEU A 153 -11.41 -13.39 -7.74
C LEU A 153 -10.71 -14.63 -7.20
N GLY A 154 -11.25 -15.82 -7.50
CA GLY A 154 -10.52 -17.07 -7.38
C GLY A 154 -11.42 -18.29 -7.20
N ALA A 155 -10.83 -19.43 -6.91
CA ALA A 155 -11.52 -20.71 -6.81
C ALA A 155 -11.61 -21.18 -5.36
N SER A 156 -12.79 -21.71 -5.02
CA SER A 156 -12.91 -22.64 -3.90
C SER A 156 -12.14 -23.91 -4.25
N ALA A 157 -11.36 -24.44 -3.30
CA ALA A 157 -10.51 -25.61 -3.53
C ALA A 157 -11.29 -26.76 -4.19
N GLY A 158 -10.77 -27.27 -5.31
CA GLY A 158 -11.24 -28.51 -5.94
C GLY A 158 -12.34 -28.40 -7.00
N ALA A 159 -12.91 -27.21 -7.27
CA ALA A 159 -14.03 -27.11 -8.21
C ALA A 159 -13.64 -26.67 -9.63
N PHE A 160 -12.72 -25.70 -9.80
CA PHE A 160 -12.39 -25.14 -11.13
C PHE A 160 -10.94 -24.67 -11.24
N LYS A 161 -10.18 -25.28 -12.16
CA LYS A 161 -8.78 -24.94 -12.46
C LYS A 161 -8.72 -23.86 -13.55
N ALA A 162 -9.12 -22.64 -13.21
CA ALA A 162 -9.03 -21.50 -14.12
C ALA A 162 -8.73 -20.21 -13.38
N SER A 163 -7.99 -19.31 -14.03
CA SER A 163 -7.74 -17.96 -13.51
C SER A 163 -9.00 -17.11 -13.58
N SER A 164 -9.39 -16.53 -12.44
CA SER A 164 -10.42 -15.50 -12.42
C SER A 164 -9.86 -14.17 -12.91
N THR A 165 -10.59 -13.49 -13.79
CA THR A 165 -10.10 -12.24 -14.42
C THR A 165 -11.13 -11.12 -14.32
N PHE A 166 -10.70 -9.95 -13.86
CA PHE A 166 -11.49 -8.73 -13.96
C PHE A 166 -10.69 -7.69 -14.76
N ASN A 167 -11.24 -7.27 -15.89
CA ASN A 167 -10.62 -6.33 -16.80
C ASN A 167 -11.42 -5.03 -16.84
N ASN A 168 -10.91 -3.95 -16.22
CA ASN A 168 -11.50 -2.62 -16.31
C ASN A 168 -10.77 -1.75 -17.33
N THR A 169 -10.81 -2.13 -18.60
CA THR A 169 -10.12 -1.43 -19.69
C THR A 169 -10.86 -0.17 -20.15
N GLY A 170 -10.18 0.72 -20.86
CA GLY A 170 -10.80 1.92 -21.44
C GLY A 170 -11.26 2.93 -20.38
N SER A 171 -12.46 3.50 -20.56
CA SER A 171 -13.04 4.50 -19.65
C SER A 171 -13.92 3.90 -18.55
N GLY A 172 -13.89 2.58 -18.37
CA GLY A 172 -14.73 1.89 -17.41
C GLY A 172 -14.50 2.37 -15.97
N THR A 173 -15.57 2.50 -15.19
CA THR A 173 -15.47 2.79 -13.76
C THR A 173 -15.83 1.58 -12.92
N LEU A 174 -15.07 1.35 -11.85
CA LEU A 174 -15.41 0.39 -10.81
C LEU A 174 -15.52 1.11 -9.46
N SER A 175 -16.67 1.01 -8.81
CA SER A 175 -16.85 1.43 -7.42
C SER A 175 -17.05 0.20 -6.55
N VAL A 176 -16.25 0.01 -5.51
CA VAL A 176 -16.42 -1.10 -4.55
C VAL A 176 -16.51 -0.56 -3.13
N SER A 177 -17.53 -0.99 -2.38
CA SER A 177 -17.67 -0.70 -0.96
C SER A 177 -17.65 -1.97 -0.11
N THR A 178 -17.14 -1.83 1.11
CA THR A 178 -17.05 -2.92 2.10
C THR A 178 -18.31 -3.05 2.96
N PRO A 179 -18.48 -4.19 3.65
CA PRO A 179 -19.41 -4.33 4.77
C PRO A 179 -19.34 -3.17 5.78
N THR A 180 -20.48 -2.79 6.35
CA THR A 180 -20.61 -1.71 7.36
C THR A 180 -20.12 -2.10 8.76
N SER A 181 -19.94 -3.39 9.05
CA SER A 181 -19.45 -3.85 10.34
C SER A 181 -18.64 -5.14 10.19
N GLY A 182 -17.38 -5.12 10.60
CA GLY A 182 -16.53 -6.31 10.53
C GLY A 182 -15.05 -5.94 10.50
N ASN A 183 -14.25 -6.64 11.30
CA ASN A 183 -12.80 -6.49 11.29
C ASN A 183 -12.22 -7.14 10.02
N GLY A 184 -11.75 -6.33 9.08
CA GLY A 184 -10.69 -6.71 8.15
C GLY A 184 -11.12 -7.53 6.94
N TYR A 185 -12.30 -7.29 6.36
CA TYR A 185 -12.61 -7.83 5.02
C TYR A 185 -12.24 -6.83 3.91
N PRO A 186 -11.72 -7.33 2.78
CA PRO A 186 -11.32 -6.46 1.69
C PRO A 186 -12.51 -6.04 0.80
N CYS A 187 -12.39 -4.89 0.13
CA CYS A 187 -13.23 -4.57 -1.02
C CYS A 187 -13.04 -5.62 -2.11
N ILE A 188 -11.78 -5.95 -2.42
CA ILE A 188 -11.39 -6.92 -3.44
C ILE A 188 -10.55 -8.02 -2.82
N MET A 189 -11.00 -9.27 -2.93
CA MET A 189 -10.24 -10.43 -2.49
C MET A 189 -9.69 -11.22 -3.68
N LEU A 190 -8.36 -11.34 -3.77
CA LEU A 190 -7.65 -12.13 -4.78
C LEU A 190 -7.25 -13.46 -4.13
N ASN A 191 -8.06 -14.51 -4.31
CA ASN A 191 -7.95 -15.79 -3.59
C ASN A 191 -8.10 -17.04 -4.49
N GLN A 192 -7.05 -17.36 -5.26
CA GLN A 192 -6.80 -18.62 -5.96
C GLN A 192 -5.83 -19.56 -5.21
N ASN A 193 -6.31 -20.75 -4.87
CA ASN A 193 -5.51 -21.76 -4.15
C ASN A 193 -4.83 -22.79 -5.08
N ASP A 194 -5.20 -22.84 -6.36
CA ASP A 194 -4.65 -23.81 -7.30
C ASP A 194 -3.33 -23.31 -7.92
N ALA A 195 -2.29 -24.14 -7.84
CA ALA A 195 -0.99 -23.84 -8.42
C ALA A 195 -1.08 -23.61 -9.94
N GLY A 196 -0.35 -22.61 -10.44
CA GLY A 196 -0.31 -22.25 -11.86
C GLY A 196 -1.47 -21.36 -12.32
N TYR A 197 -2.43 -21.05 -11.44
CA TYR A 197 -3.51 -20.11 -11.73
C TYR A 197 -3.39 -18.88 -10.84
N TYR A 198 -3.54 -17.72 -11.47
CA TYR A 198 -3.42 -16.43 -10.80
C TYR A 198 -4.64 -15.57 -11.12
N PRO A 199 -5.32 -15.01 -10.10
CA PRO A 199 -6.33 -14.00 -10.34
C PRO A 199 -5.66 -12.77 -10.96
N THR A 200 -6.26 -12.26 -12.02
CA THR A 200 -5.77 -11.08 -12.75
C THR A 200 -6.77 -9.94 -12.61
N PHE A 201 -6.28 -8.78 -12.19
CA PHE A 201 -7.06 -7.58 -11.99
C PHE A 201 -6.45 -6.42 -12.81
N THR A 202 -7.07 -6.12 -13.95
CA THR A 202 -6.59 -5.09 -14.88
C THR A 202 -7.28 -3.74 -14.64
N ILE A 203 -6.49 -2.68 -14.47
CA ILE A 203 -6.90 -1.30 -14.22
C ILE A 203 -6.61 -0.47 -15.46
N GLY A 204 -7.61 -0.12 -16.28
CA GLY A 204 -7.49 0.79 -17.42
C GLY A 204 -8.16 2.14 -17.20
N GLY A 205 -9.35 2.17 -16.56
CA GLY A 205 -10.08 3.38 -16.19
C GLY A 205 -9.89 3.81 -14.73
N THR A 206 -10.96 4.32 -14.10
CA THR A 206 -10.93 4.76 -12.68
C THR A 206 -11.57 3.71 -11.78
N ILE A 207 -10.87 3.33 -10.71
CA ILE A 207 -11.37 2.45 -9.66
C ILE A 207 -11.42 3.23 -8.35
N THR A 208 -12.60 3.33 -7.75
CA THR A 208 -12.81 4.06 -6.49
C THR A 208 -13.24 3.08 -5.41
N PHE A 209 -12.55 3.12 -4.28
CA PHE A 209 -12.98 2.44 -3.06
C PHE A 209 -13.72 3.42 -2.18
N THR A 210 -15.00 3.14 -1.96
CA THR A 210 -15.85 3.93 -1.05
C THR A 210 -16.08 3.08 0.18
N PRO A 211 -15.27 3.22 1.21
CA PRO A 211 -15.45 2.41 2.40
C PRO A 211 -16.66 2.88 3.19
N ASN A 212 -17.27 1.96 3.92
CA ASN A 212 -18.25 2.34 4.92
C ASN A 212 -17.54 2.85 6.18
N SER A 213 -18.00 4.00 6.69
CA SER A 213 -17.40 4.65 7.85
C SER A 213 -17.44 3.72 9.07
N GLY A 214 -16.27 3.47 9.68
CA GLY A 214 -16.16 2.78 10.98
C GLY A 214 -15.60 1.35 10.96
N ALA A 215 -15.56 0.65 9.83
CA ALA A 215 -14.93 -0.69 9.74
C ALA A 215 -13.46 -0.60 9.30
N ALA A 216 -12.57 -1.41 9.89
CA ALA A 216 -11.21 -1.59 9.39
C ALA A 216 -11.28 -2.44 8.13
N THR A 217 -11.13 -1.83 6.97
CA THR A 217 -11.29 -2.52 5.68
C THR A 217 -9.97 -2.54 4.92
N MET A 218 -9.83 -3.48 3.99
CA MET A 218 -8.68 -3.53 3.08
C MET A 218 -9.18 -3.18 1.69
N ALA A 219 -8.42 -2.48 0.87
CA ALA A 219 -8.88 -2.26 -0.51
C ALA A 219 -8.71 -3.55 -1.31
N ILE A 220 -7.52 -4.12 -1.30
CA ILE A 220 -7.16 -5.36 -1.97
C ILE A 220 -6.45 -6.28 -0.97
N ASP A 221 -6.95 -7.50 -0.84
CA ASP A 221 -6.29 -8.55 -0.05
C ASP A 221 -6.07 -9.78 -0.90
N CYS A 222 -4.88 -10.32 -0.76
CA CYS A 222 -4.40 -11.45 -1.51
C CYS A 222 -4.26 -12.58 -0.51
N GLY A 223 -5.41 -13.22 -0.22
CA GLY A 223 -5.60 -14.11 0.93
C GLY A 223 -4.60 -15.27 1.00
N SER A 224 -5.04 -16.48 0.66
CA SER A 224 -4.18 -17.68 0.67
C SER A 224 -3.58 -18.01 -0.71
N THR A 225 -3.42 -16.99 -1.55
CA THR A 225 -3.07 -17.11 -2.97
C THR A 225 -1.63 -17.48 -3.25
N ILE A 226 -1.40 -18.22 -4.34
CA ILE A 226 -0.06 -18.53 -4.88
C ILE A 226 0.50 -17.35 -5.74
N GLY A 227 -0.28 -16.29 -5.95
CA GLY A 227 0.12 -15.06 -6.67
C GLY A 227 -1.11 -14.26 -7.09
N ALA A 228 -0.96 -12.99 -7.48
CA ALA A 228 -1.98 -12.23 -8.21
C ALA A 228 -1.34 -11.12 -9.05
N ILE A 229 -2.00 -10.74 -10.14
CA ILE A 229 -1.46 -9.73 -11.06
C ILE A 229 -2.37 -8.51 -11.04
N ILE A 230 -1.81 -7.32 -10.77
CA ILE A 230 -2.50 -6.02 -10.85
C ILE A 230 -1.87 -5.19 -11.96
N ASN A 231 -2.42 -5.24 -13.17
CA ASN A 231 -1.83 -4.63 -14.36
C ASN A 231 -2.70 -3.49 -14.93
N GLY A 232 -2.23 -2.79 -15.96
CA GLY A 232 -2.97 -1.79 -16.71
C GLY A 232 -2.40 -0.37 -16.62
N THR A 233 -3.19 0.63 -17.00
CA THR A 233 -2.79 2.05 -17.16
C THR A 233 -3.74 3.04 -16.46
N GLY A 234 -4.64 2.55 -15.61
CA GLY A 234 -5.69 3.35 -15.00
C GLY A 234 -5.33 3.91 -13.63
N THR A 235 -6.31 4.53 -12.98
CA THR A 235 -6.16 5.11 -11.65
C THR A 235 -6.99 4.36 -10.64
N LEU A 236 -6.40 4.11 -9.49
CA LEU A 236 -7.03 3.55 -8.33
C LEU A 236 -7.01 4.60 -7.21
N THR A 237 -8.16 4.86 -6.59
CA THR A 237 -8.27 5.82 -5.50
C THR A 237 -8.97 5.17 -4.30
N ALA A 238 -8.33 5.25 -3.14
CA ALA A 238 -8.86 4.80 -1.86
C ALA A 238 -8.86 5.95 -0.84
N GLY A 239 -10.06 6.34 -0.41
CA GLY A 239 -10.26 7.47 0.51
C GLY A 239 -10.06 8.83 -0.15
N THR A 240 -10.22 9.88 0.66
CA THR A 240 -9.95 11.28 0.29
C THR A 240 -9.14 11.95 1.38
N SER A 241 -8.52 13.10 1.09
CA SER A 241 -7.79 13.88 2.10
C SER A 241 -8.66 14.31 3.28
N GLU A 242 -9.96 14.51 3.06
CA GLU A 242 -10.92 14.93 4.09
C GLU A 242 -11.44 13.78 4.94
N ASN A 243 -11.43 12.55 4.41
CA ASN A 243 -11.91 11.36 5.11
C ASN A 243 -10.88 10.23 5.00
N PRO A 244 -9.76 10.33 5.76
CA PRO A 244 -8.69 9.37 5.68
C PRO A 244 -9.15 8.02 6.20
N VAL A 245 -8.83 7.00 5.42
CA VAL A 245 -9.23 5.65 5.67
C VAL A 245 -8.29 4.87 6.61
N LYS A 246 -8.81 4.02 7.50
CA LYS A 246 -8.00 3.20 8.44
C LYS A 246 -7.45 1.91 7.79
N TYR A 247 -6.97 1.96 6.55
CA TYR A 247 -6.85 0.74 5.73
C TYR A 247 -5.44 0.31 5.41
N SER A 248 -5.37 -0.90 4.85
CA SER A 248 -4.29 -1.33 3.99
C SER A 248 -4.83 -1.46 2.56
N PHE A 249 -4.17 -0.76 1.65
CA PHE A 249 -4.45 -0.80 0.22
C PHE A 249 -4.18 -2.20 -0.34
N VAL A 250 -3.01 -2.76 -0.03
CA VAL A 250 -2.64 -4.11 -0.40
C VAL A 250 -2.14 -4.82 0.85
N ARG A 251 -2.79 -5.95 1.19
CA ARG A 251 -2.31 -6.87 2.21
C ARG A 251 -2.06 -8.24 1.59
N SER A 252 -0.96 -8.85 2.01
CA SER A 252 -0.75 -10.29 1.94
C SER A 252 -0.86 -10.84 3.36
N ASN A 253 -1.76 -11.79 3.60
CA ASN A 253 -1.98 -12.36 4.94
C ASN A 253 -2.23 -13.87 4.84
N THR A 254 -1.17 -14.64 4.59
CA THR A 254 -1.30 -16.06 4.30
C THR A 254 -1.42 -16.92 5.56
N GLY A 255 -2.50 -17.70 5.69
CA GLY A 255 -2.52 -18.90 6.54
C GLY A 255 -1.67 -20.05 5.97
N ASN A 256 -1.59 -20.16 4.64
CA ASN A 256 -1.00 -21.31 3.91
C ASN A 256 0.40 -21.04 3.32
N SER A 257 1.13 -22.11 2.99
CA SER A 257 2.57 -22.17 2.65
C SER A 257 2.98 -21.65 1.26
N ALA A 258 2.21 -20.75 0.64
CA ALA A 258 2.50 -20.30 -0.72
C ALA A 258 3.33 -19.01 -0.75
N ALA A 259 4.28 -18.95 -1.69
CA ALA A 259 4.90 -17.71 -2.12
C ALA A 259 3.89 -16.87 -2.90
N TYR A 260 3.94 -15.55 -2.75
CA TYR A 260 3.03 -14.62 -3.37
C TYR A 260 3.78 -13.44 -4.02
N LEU A 261 3.29 -12.99 -5.17
CA LEU A 261 3.80 -11.88 -5.95
C LEU A 261 2.66 -10.96 -6.38
N ILE A 262 2.77 -9.66 -6.09
CA ILE A 262 2.04 -8.57 -6.74
C ILE A 262 3.00 -7.82 -7.62
N THR A 263 2.56 -7.51 -8.82
CA THR A 263 3.18 -6.47 -9.62
C THR A 263 2.14 -5.39 -9.87
N ILE A 264 2.48 -4.14 -9.59
CA ILE A 264 1.77 -2.92 -10.01
C ILE A 264 2.50 -2.44 -11.26
N GLU A 265 1.88 -2.61 -12.43
CA GLU A 265 2.54 -2.30 -13.70
C GLU A 265 2.69 -0.79 -13.98
N THR A 266 3.57 -0.47 -14.94
CA THR A 266 3.76 0.89 -15.42
C THR A 266 2.45 1.48 -15.95
N GLY A 267 2.16 2.73 -15.60
CA GLY A 267 0.92 3.42 -15.99
C GLY A 267 -0.22 3.31 -14.96
N VAL A 268 -0.14 2.41 -13.99
CA VAL A 268 -1.07 2.40 -12.85
C VAL A 268 -0.73 3.54 -11.90
N THR A 269 -1.74 4.33 -11.53
CA THR A 269 -1.64 5.33 -10.44
C THR A 269 -2.49 4.92 -9.26
N ILE A 270 -1.91 4.85 -8.06
CA ILE A 270 -2.61 4.57 -6.81
C ILE A 270 -2.61 5.83 -5.95
N ASN A 271 -3.78 6.34 -5.60
CA ASN A 271 -3.95 7.44 -4.65
C ASN A 271 -4.56 6.88 -3.36
N TYR A 272 -3.85 7.00 -2.25
CA TYR A 272 -4.29 6.51 -0.95
C TYR A 272 -4.22 7.60 0.10
N TYR A 273 -5.34 7.85 0.78
CA TYR A 273 -5.43 8.81 1.87
C TYR A 273 -5.91 8.11 3.13
N GLY A 274 -5.01 7.86 4.08
CA GLY A 274 -5.32 7.01 5.22
C GLY A 274 -4.77 7.44 6.57
N SER A 275 -5.14 6.67 7.60
CA SER A 275 -4.63 6.77 8.97
C SER A 275 -3.85 5.52 9.40
N SER A 276 -3.74 4.51 8.55
CA SER A 276 -3.03 3.24 8.79
C SER A 276 -2.25 2.81 7.55
N ALA A 277 -1.45 1.75 7.70
CA ALA A 277 -0.45 1.34 6.73
C ALA A 277 -1.03 1.12 5.33
N CYS A 278 -0.63 1.93 4.35
CA CYS A 278 -1.15 1.83 2.99
C CYS A 278 -0.74 0.51 2.34
N ILE A 279 0.56 0.24 2.27
CA ILE A 279 1.07 -0.98 1.65
C ILE A 279 1.55 -1.89 2.77
N GLN A 280 0.95 -3.07 2.90
CA GLN A 280 1.36 -4.06 3.89
C GLN A 280 1.88 -5.33 3.20
N VAL A 281 3.19 -5.53 3.23
CA VAL A 281 3.82 -6.81 2.88
C VAL A 281 3.99 -7.61 4.15
N SER A 282 3.13 -8.60 4.38
CA SER A 282 3.30 -9.48 5.52
C SER A 282 3.11 -10.95 5.21
N THR A 283 3.74 -11.79 6.02
CA THR A 283 3.40 -13.22 6.11
C THR A 283 2.71 -13.45 7.44
N ALA A 284 1.51 -14.01 7.44
CA ALA A 284 0.88 -14.48 8.69
C ALA A 284 1.25 -15.94 8.99
N GLY A 285 1.12 -16.34 10.26
CA GLY A 285 1.26 -17.73 10.69
C GLY A 285 2.68 -18.16 11.07
N THR A 286 2.75 -19.24 11.85
CA THR A 286 3.93 -19.62 12.64
C THR A 286 4.73 -20.80 12.09
N THR A 287 4.26 -21.51 11.05
CA THR A 287 4.72 -22.89 10.79
C THR A 287 5.30 -23.20 9.40
N ALA A 288 5.46 -22.24 8.47
CA ALA A 288 6.03 -22.52 7.15
C ALA A 288 6.85 -21.36 6.56
N ASP A 289 7.81 -21.72 5.70
CA ASP A 289 8.54 -20.84 4.77
C ASP A 289 7.52 -20.15 3.86
N LYS A 290 7.34 -18.84 4.06
CA LYS A 290 6.37 -18.04 3.32
C LYS A 290 7.09 -16.86 2.72
N SER A 291 6.80 -16.53 1.47
CA SER A 291 7.34 -15.30 0.89
C SER A 291 6.24 -14.42 0.31
N ALA A 292 6.25 -13.14 0.65
CA ALA A 292 5.35 -12.16 0.07
C ALA A 292 6.19 -11.09 -0.65
N THR A 293 5.91 -10.88 -1.94
CA THR A 293 6.62 -9.89 -2.75
C THR A 293 5.62 -8.91 -3.38
N ILE A 294 5.90 -7.61 -3.28
CA ILE A 294 5.23 -6.57 -4.05
C ILE A 294 6.26 -5.84 -4.89
N ILE A 295 6.00 -5.70 -6.19
CA ILE A 295 6.79 -4.93 -7.13
C ILE A 295 5.96 -3.73 -7.61
N ASN A 296 6.42 -2.52 -7.36
CA ASN A 296 5.84 -1.30 -7.89
C ASN A 296 6.61 -0.80 -9.11
N LYS A 297 6.01 -0.80 -10.29
CA LYS A 297 6.52 -0.15 -11.51
C LYS A 297 5.72 1.11 -11.88
N GLY A 298 4.62 1.37 -11.19
CA GLY A 298 3.69 2.48 -11.44
C GLY A 298 3.97 3.72 -10.58
N ILE A 299 2.92 4.49 -10.33
CA ILE A 299 2.93 5.67 -9.45
C ILE A 299 2.08 5.39 -8.22
N ILE A 300 2.63 5.61 -7.02
CA ILE A 300 1.90 5.49 -5.76
C ILE A 300 1.97 6.83 -5.03
N ASN A 301 0.83 7.46 -4.83
CA ASN A 301 0.67 8.68 -4.05
C ASN A 301 0.01 8.33 -2.72
N LEU A 302 0.75 8.56 -1.63
CA LEU A 302 0.34 8.33 -0.26
C LEU A 302 0.09 9.69 0.39
N GLY A 303 -1.04 9.87 1.04
CA GLY A 303 -1.31 11.08 1.81
C GLY A 303 -2.19 10.88 3.03
N GLY A 304 -2.44 11.98 3.74
CA GLY A 304 -3.17 11.97 5.01
C GLY A 304 -2.27 11.78 6.24
N THR A 305 -2.88 11.42 7.37
CA THR A 305 -2.18 11.21 8.65
C THR A 305 -1.83 9.74 8.85
N VAL A 306 -0.96 9.21 8.00
CA VAL A 306 -0.75 7.76 7.90
C VAL A 306 0.30 7.26 8.91
N ARG A 307 -0.02 6.19 9.63
CA ARG A 307 0.97 5.37 10.35
C ARG A 307 1.48 4.25 9.44
N TRP A 308 2.80 4.17 9.26
CA TRP A 308 3.49 3.16 8.44
C TRP A 308 2.99 3.02 6.99
N PRO A 309 3.01 4.10 6.18
CA PRO A 309 2.56 4.06 4.78
C PRO A 309 3.04 2.84 4.00
N ILE A 310 4.28 2.41 4.20
CA ILE A 310 4.80 1.12 3.72
C ILE A 310 5.21 0.30 4.94
N TYR A 311 4.52 -0.81 5.18
CA TYR A 311 4.76 -1.73 6.27
C TYR A 311 5.21 -3.09 5.75
N ILE A 312 6.40 -3.53 6.15
CA ILE A 312 6.98 -4.81 5.74
C ILE A 312 7.25 -5.62 7.00
N SER A 313 6.57 -6.75 7.16
CA SER A 313 6.65 -7.57 8.37
C SER A 313 6.71 -9.05 8.08
N SER A 314 7.79 -9.71 8.47
CA SER A 314 7.91 -11.18 8.43
C SER A 314 7.63 -11.76 9.82
N ASN A 315 6.54 -12.51 10.02
CA ASN A 315 6.17 -12.94 11.38
C ASN A 315 6.93 -14.18 11.89
N ASN A 316 7.72 -14.85 11.05
CA ASN A 316 8.51 -16.01 11.44
C ASN A 316 9.90 -15.98 10.78
N THR A 317 10.87 -16.68 11.37
CA THR A 317 12.29 -16.65 10.96
C THR A 317 12.55 -17.21 9.56
N LEU A 318 11.62 -17.99 9.02
CA LEU A 318 11.73 -18.64 7.72
C LEU A 318 11.00 -17.87 6.60
N SER A 319 10.26 -16.80 6.96
CA SER A 319 9.51 -16.00 6.01
C SER A 319 10.36 -14.92 5.37
N ALA A 320 10.08 -14.61 4.11
CA ALA A 320 10.68 -13.50 3.37
C ALA A 320 9.61 -12.50 2.89
N CYS A 321 9.64 -11.26 3.37
CA CYS A 321 8.79 -10.19 2.86
C CYS A 321 9.64 -9.24 2.01
N THR A 322 9.29 -9.04 0.75
CA THR A 322 10.02 -8.17 -0.18
C THR A 322 9.10 -7.09 -0.74
N PHE A 323 9.55 -5.84 -0.70
CA PHE A 323 8.96 -4.75 -1.45
C PHE A 323 10.00 -4.18 -2.42
N GLU A 324 9.68 -4.14 -3.70
CA GLU A 324 10.55 -3.62 -4.75
C GLU A 324 9.91 -2.41 -5.42
N ASN A 325 10.51 -1.23 -5.29
CA ASN A 325 10.10 -0.03 -5.99
C ASN A 325 10.96 0.20 -7.23
N GLN A 326 10.39 -0.01 -8.41
CA GLN A 326 10.94 0.38 -9.72
C GLN A 326 10.28 1.65 -10.28
N GLY A 327 9.12 2.04 -9.76
CA GLY A 327 8.34 3.21 -10.17
C GLY A 327 8.55 4.45 -9.30
N THR A 328 7.51 5.25 -9.14
CA THR A 328 7.52 6.45 -8.29
C THR A 328 6.61 6.26 -7.08
N ILE A 329 7.10 6.54 -5.89
CA ILE A 329 6.29 6.67 -4.68
C ILE A 329 6.43 8.09 -4.16
N THR A 330 5.31 8.77 -3.96
CA THR A 330 5.25 10.08 -3.33
C THR A 330 4.42 9.97 -2.06
N ALA A 331 5.00 10.26 -0.89
CA ALA A 331 4.27 10.30 0.37
C ALA A 331 4.24 11.73 0.91
N ASN A 332 3.05 12.34 0.90
CA ASN A 332 2.80 13.71 1.32
C ASN A 332 1.81 13.72 2.50
N GLY A 333 2.25 14.06 3.71
CA GLY A 333 1.31 14.11 4.82
C GLY A 333 1.95 14.26 6.19
N ALA A 334 1.12 14.14 7.22
CA ALA A 334 1.53 14.16 8.61
C ALA A 334 1.73 12.71 9.09
N PHE A 335 2.94 12.18 9.02
CA PHE A 335 3.19 10.82 9.52
C PHE A 335 3.25 10.84 11.05
N SER A 336 2.50 9.95 11.71
CA SER A 336 2.32 9.98 13.18
C SER A 336 3.64 9.79 13.95
N THR A 337 3.81 10.53 15.04
CA THR A 337 4.98 10.54 15.94
C THR A 337 5.30 9.16 16.56
N GLY A 338 6.59 8.79 16.61
CA GLY A 338 7.12 7.55 17.21
C GLY A 338 8.23 6.90 16.36
N ILE A 339 8.67 5.66 16.68
CA ILE A 339 9.59 4.83 15.84
C ILE A 339 8.90 4.36 14.55
N SER A 340 8.16 5.24 13.90
CA SER A 340 7.28 4.96 12.77
C SER A 340 7.79 5.75 11.59
N GLY A 341 8.43 5.03 10.66
CA GLY A 341 8.86 5.58 9.38
C GLY A 341 7.76 5.58 8.33
N VAL A 342 7.99 6.29 7.21
CA VAL A 342 7.19 6.09 5.99
C VAL A 342 7.34 4.65 5.52
N ILE A 343 8.58 4.15 5.51
CA ILE A 343 8.91 2.74 5.37
C ILE A 343 9.18 2.20 6.77
N TYR A 344 8.42 1.18 7.18
CA TYR A 344 8.56 0.51 8.46
C TYR A 344 8.78 -0.99 8.24
N ILE A 345 9.98 -1.46 8.56
CA ILE A 345 10.39 -2.86 8.39
C ILE A 345 10.54 -3.52 9.76
N VAL A 346 9.83 -4.63 9.99
CA VAL A 346 9.85 -5.41 11.24
C VAL A 346 9.75 -6.92 10.97
N GLY A 347 9.78 -7.73 12.03
CA GLY A 347 9.58 -9.18 11.96
C GLY A 347 10.64 -10.05 12.65
N ALA A 348 10.56 -11.35 12.44
CA ALA A 348 11.56 -12.34 12.85
C ALA A 348 12.32 -12.93 11.65
N GLY A 349 11.80 -12.79 10.43
CA GLY A 349 12.34 -13.38 9.20
C GLY A 349 13.28 -12.48 8.42
N ILE A 350 13.25 -12.65 7.09
CA ILE A 350 13.93 -11.79 6.13
C ILE A 350 12.93 -10.74 5.66
N SER A 351 13.30 -9.46 5.75
CA SER A 351 12.47 -8.38 5.25
C SER A 351 13.31 -7.45 4.37
N ASN A 352 12.99 -7.40 3.09
CA ASN A 352 13.75 -6.69 2.07
C ASN A 352 12.95 -5.51 1.51
N PHE A 353 13.61 -4.37 1.38
CA PHE A 353 13.12 -3.24 0.61
C PHE A 353 14.17 -2.86 -0.44
N THR A 354 13.80 -2.91 -1.71
CA THR A 354 14.67 -2.51 -2.82
C THR A 354 14.06 -1.31 -3.53
N ASN A 355 14.85 -0.27 -3.75
CA ASN A 355 14.46 0.89 -4.55
C ASN A 355 15.39 1.05 -5.74
N SER A 356 14.86 0.97 -6.95
CA SER A 356 15.51 1.38 -8.20
C SER A 356 14.77 2.53 -8.89
N GLY A 357 13.63 2.97 -8.35
CA GLY A 357 12.84 4.09 -8.85
C GLY A 357 13.01 5.38 -8.04
N ASN A 358 11.95 6.18 -7.96
CA ASN A 358 11.92 7.44 -7.23
C ASN A 358 11.08 7.34 -5.96
N LEU A 359 11.64 7.76 -4.83
CA LEU A 359 10.96 7.89 -3.55
C LEU A 359 10.95 9.36 -3.13
N ASN A 360 9.78 9.97 -3.06
CA ASN A 360 9.60 11.36 -2.68
C ASN A 360 8.80 11.43 -1.39
N PHE A 361 9.43 11.87 -0.32
CA PHE A 361 8.80 11.99 0.98
C PHE A 361 8.73 13.45 1.36
N ASN A 362 7.53 13.97 1.61
CA ASN A 362 7.33 15.33 2.09
C ASN A 362 6.42 15.30 3.31
N THR A 363 7.01 15.46 4.48
CA THR A 363 6.27 15.48 5.75
C THR A 363 5.96 16.90 6.18
N THR A 364 4.70 17.12 6.58
CA THR A 364 4.22 18.41 7.12
C THR A 364 4.10 18.41 8.65
N ALA A 365 4.20 17.23 9.28
CA ALA A 365 4.09 17.10 10.73
C ALA A 365 5.28 17.75 11.46
N ASP A 366 4.98 18.31 12.64
CA ASP A 366 5.99 18.76 13.60
C ASP A 366 6.59 17.55 14.31
N GLN A 367 7.78 17.13 13.89
CA GLN A 367 8.39 15.89 14.36
C GLN A 367 9.37 16.15 15.51
N THR A 368 8.84 16.63 16.65
CA THR A 368 9.63 16.85 17.87
C THR A 368 10.09 15.55 18.55
N THR A 369 9.58 14.38 18.11
CA THR A 369 9.93 13.07 18.67
C THR A 369 10.15 12.03 17.57
N GLU A 370 11.41 11.60 17.40
CA GLU A 370 11.90 10.37 16.73
C GLU A 370 11.31 9.91 15.38
N CYS A 371 10.49 10.70 14.69
CA CYS A 371 10.02 10.33 13.38
C CYS A 371 11.15 10.34 12.36
N SER A 372 11.13 9.34 11.50
CA SER A 372 12.03 9.20 10.37
C SER A 372 11.24 8.97 9.10
N VAL A 373 11.85 9.23 7.95
CA VAL A 373 11.23 8.90 6.68
C VAL A 373 11.44 7.42 6.38
N VAL A 374 12.62 6.89 6.67
CA VAL A 374 12.92 5.46 6.56
C VAL A 374 13.23 4.93 7.95
N ALA A 375 12.42 4.00 8.47
CA ALA A 375 12.64 3.37 9.77
C ALA A 375 12.78 1.85 9.61
N VAL A 376 13.92 1.31 10.01
CA VAL A 376 14.08 -0.12 10.22
C VAL A 376 14.00 -0.38 11.72
N ASN A 377 12.97 -1.08 12.17
CA ASN A 377 12.87 -1.53 13.55
C ASN A 377 13.07 -3.05 13.56
N ALA A 378 14.32 -3.46 13.36
CA ALA A 378 14.73 -4.82 13.59
C ALA A 378 15.22 -4.90 15.03
N SER A 379 14.40 -5.42 15.94
CA SER A 379 14.90 -5.98 17.20
C SER A 379 15.23 -7.48 17.05
N THR A 380 14.83 -8.10 15.94
CA THR A 380 15.00 -9.54 15.66
C THR A 380 15.27 -9.93 14.20
N VAL A 381 15.15 -9.00 13.23
CA VAL A 381 15.08 -9.28 11.77
C VAL A 381 16.44 -9.16 11.07
N ASN A 382 16.66 -9.95 10.01
CA ASN A 382 17.60 -9.57 8.94
C ASN A 382 16.90 -8.60 7.98
N ALA A 383 16.84 -7.32 8.35
CA ALA A 383 16.23 -6.29 7.53
C ALA A 383 17.25 -5.69 6.56
N THR A 384 16.96 -5.76 5.26
CA THR A 384 17.85 -5.23 4.21
C THR A 384 17.14 -4.14 3.42
N ILE A 385 17.76 -2.97 3.33
CA ILE A 385 17.37 -1.89 2.43
C ILE A 385 18.45 -1.73 1.36
N THR A 386 18.06 -1.78 0.09
CA THR A 386 18.94 -1.50 -1.05
C THR A 386 18.38 -0.33 -1.85
N ASN A 387 19.18 0.73 -2.02
CA ASN A 387 18.85 1.86 -2.87
C ASN A 387 19.80 1.92 -4.07
N SER A 388 19.24 1.90 -5.28
CA SER A 388 19.91 2.16 -6.56
C SER A 388 19.24 3.30 -7.33
N GLY A 389 18.05 3.74 -6.90
CA GLY A 389 17.33 4.88 -7.46
C GLY A 389 17.55 6.18 -6.69
N THR A 390 16.52 7.04 -6.66
CA THR A 390 16.55 8.33 -5.95
C THR A 390 15.65 8.29 -4.72
N ILE A 391 16.17 8.75 -3.59
CA ILE A 391 15.41 9.02 -2.35
C ILE A 391 15.47 10.51 -2.06
N ASN A 392 14.31 11.17 -2.06
CA ASN A 392 14.14 12.57 -1.68
C ASN A 392 13.40 12.63 -0.35
N VAL A 393 14.09 13.12 0.69
CA VAL A 393 13.54 13.39 2.01
C VAL A 393 13.39 14.88 2.17
N GLY A 394 12.17 15.37 1.92
CA GLY A 394 11.74 16.73 2.14
C GLY A 394 10.87 16.86 3.39
N SER A 395 10.88 18.04 3.97
CA SER A 395 9.97 18.41 5.04
C SER A 395 9.78 19.91 5.06
N SER A 396 8.60 20.37 5.48
CA SER A 396 8.35 21.79 5.75
C SER A 396 8.89 22.24 7.11
N LYS A 397 9.43 21.32 7.91
CA LYS A 397 9.96 21.51 9.26
C LYS A 397 11.21 20.64 9.45
N ASP A 398 12.13 21.04 10.32
CA ASP A 398 13.34 20.25 10.56
C ASP A 398 13.01 18.87 11.12
N LEU A 399 13.45 17.83 10.42
CA LEU A 399 13.36 16.47 10.91
C LEU A 399 14.43 16.23 11.96
N THR A 400 14.09 15.51 13.04
CA THR A 400 15.13 14.99 13.94
C THR A 400 15.97 13.94 13.20
N ASN A 401 15.30 12.99 12.53
CA ASN A 401 15.94 11.92 11.78
C ASN A 401 15.32 11.82 10.38
N ALA A 402 16.15 11.69 9.35
CA ALA A 402 15.72 11.35 7.99
C ALA A 402 15.66 9.82 7.81
N ILE A 403 16.68 9.11 8.30
CA ILE A 403 16.80 7.65 8.20
C ILE A 403 17.16 7.11 9.58
N VAL A 404 16.41 6.12 10.06
CA VAL A 404 16.67 5.39 11.29
C VAL A 404 16.85 3.91 10.95
N LEU A 405 18.03 3.37 11.24
CA LEU A 405 18.31 1.94 11.11
C LEU A 405 18.16 1.23 12.45
N GLY A 406 17.79 -0.05 12.44
CA GLY A 406 17.52 -0.83 13.65
C GLY A 406 18.79 -1.27 14.38
N ASP A 407 18.79 -2.50 14.89
CA ASP A 407 19.95 -3.12 15.53
C ASP A 407 21.03 -3.58 14.52
N SER A 408 22.04 -4.30 15.00
CA SER A 408 23.16 -4.84 14.21
C SER A 408 22.79 -5.74 13.04
N LYS A 409 21.53 -6.20 12.92
CA LYS A 409 21.08 -7.04 11.81
C LYS A 409 20.48 -6.23 10.67
N SER A 410 20.30 -4.92 10.86
CA SER A 410 19.83 -4.02 9.81
C SER A 410 20.98 -3.61 8.89
N THR A 411 20.78 -3.77 7.59
CA THR A 411 21.73 -3.28 6.57
C THR A 411 21.04 -2.32 5.62
N PHE A 412 21.65 -1.16 5.39
CA PHE A 412 21.29 -0.22 4.34
C PHE A 412 22.43 -0.13 3.33
N THR A 413 22.17 -0.42 2.07
CA THR A 413 23.14 -0.31 0.98
C THR A 413 22.68 0.73 -0.03
N ASN A 414 23.48 1.78 -0.22
CA ASN A 414 23.24 2.84 -1.20
C ASN A 414 24.20 2.70 -2.39
N THR A 415 23.63 2.69 -3.59
CA THR A 415 24.31 2.77 -4.90
C THR A 415 23.72 3.90 -5.76
N GLY A 416 22.64 4.55 -5.31
CA GLY A 416 21.95 5.64 -6.01
C GLY A 416 22.14 6.99 -5.33
N THR A 417 21.10 7.84 -5.40
CA THR A 417 21.09 9.19 -4.83
C THR A 417 20.16 9.30 -3.63
N ILE A 418 20.63 9.94 -2.56
CA ILE A 418 19.82 10.30 -1.38
C ILE A 418 19.92 11.81 -1.19
N ASN A 419 18.79 12.51 -1.21
CA ASN A 419 18.68 13.94 -0.95
C ASN A 419 17.93 14.15 0.36
N ILE A 420 18.58 14.77 1.34
CA ILE A 420 18.04 15.02 2.68
C ILE A 420 17.97 16.53 2.87
N ALA A 421 16.75 17.06 2.81
CA ALA A 421 16.50 18.48 3.06
C ALA A 421 16.72 18.84 4.53
N SER A 422 16.36 17.95 5.46
CA SER A 422 16.60 18.12 6.90
C SER A 422 16.70 16.77 7.63
N GLY A 423 17.30 16.78 8.82
CA GLY A 423 17.45 15.61 9.70
C GLY A 423 18.70 14.76 9.50
N LYS A 424 18.86 13.76 10.38
CA LYS A 424 20.05 12.90 10.46
C LYS A 424 19.81 11.47 9.97
N ILE A 425 20.88 10.80 9.57
CA ILE A 425 20.94 9.33 9.45
C ILE A 425 21.44 8.78 10.79
N LYS A 426 20.62 7.97 11.47
CA LYS A 426 20.87 7.47 12.82
C LYS A 426 20.53 5.99 12.95
N GLY A 427 21.18 5.28 13.88
CA GLY A 427 20.79 3.93 14.29
C GLY A 427 19.96 3.97 15.58
N ILE A 428 19.16 2.93 15.83
CA ILE A 428 18.48 2.75 17.10
C ILE A 428 19.53 2.35 18.14
N THR A 429 19.46 2.95 19.32
CA THR A 429 20.36 2.63 20.44
C THR A 429 20.06 1.21 20.95
N GLY A 430 21.03 0.29 20.81
CA GLY A 430 20.93 -1.13 21.20
C GLY A 430 22.31 -1.82 21.16
N THR A 431 22.39 -3.11 21.54
CA THR A 431 23.65 -3.87 21.74
C THR A 431 24.45 -4.19 20.46
N GLY A 432 24.17 -3.50 19.35
CA GLY A 432 24.90 -3.65 18.10
C GLY A 432 24.59 -2.51 17.12
N LYS A 433 25.55 -2.18 16.25
CA LYS A 433 25.43 -1.08 15.27
C LYS A 433 24.88 -1.58 13.94
N ALA A 434 23.83 -0.96 13.43
CA ALA A 434 23.35 -1.22 12.07
C ALA A 434 24.42 -0.86 11.02
N ALA A 435 24.46 -1.55 9.89
CA ALA A 435 25.39 -1.27 8.81
C ALA A 435 24.78 -0.28 7.82
N PHE A 436 25.49 0.81 7.53
CA PHE A 436 25.17 1.74 6.45
C PHE A 436 26.33 1.76 5.45
N ASN A 437 26.09 1.27 4.24
CA ASN A 437 27.08 1.15 3.18
C ASN A 437 26.74 2.11 2.03
N ASN A 438 27.51 3.19 1.87
CA ASN A 438 27.43 4.09 0.73
C ASN A 438 28.48 3.70 -0.31
N ASN A 439 28.09 3.01 -1.38
CA ASN A 439 29.02 2.41 -2.33
C ASN A 439 29.59 3.42 -3.35
N THR A 440 30.60 2.98 -4.10
CA THR A 440 31.19 3.78 -5.18
C THR A 440 30.14 4.22 -6.20
N GLY A 441 30.16 5.50 -6.55
CA GLY A 441 29.19 6.13 -7.46
C GLY A 441 27.91 6.63 -6.77
N ALA A 442 27.64 6.20 -5.53
CA ALA A 442 26.49 6.67 -4.76
C ALA A 442 26.69 8.11 -4.26
N VAL A 443 25.59 8.88 -4.16
CA VAL A 443 25.61 10.27 -3.73
C VAL A 443 24.62 10.48 -2.58
N ILE A 444 25.09 11.17 -1.52
CA ILE A 444 24.24 11.66 -0.44
C ILE A 444 24.37 13.18 -0.40
N ASN A 445 23.28 13.90 -0.65
CA ASN A 445 23.19 15.35 -0.50
C ASN A 445 22.42 15.64 0.78
N THR A 446 23.00 16.41 1.70
CA THR A 446 22.35 16.80 2.95
C THR A 446 22.48 18.30 3.17
N SER A 447 21.37 18.97 3.49
CA SER A 447 21.33 20.41 3.74
C SER A 447 20.92 20.68 5.18
N LYS A 448 21.78 20.34 6.13
CA LYS A 448 21.50 20.60 7.54
C LYS A 448 22.15 21.91 8.01
N THR A 449 21.38 22.70 8.77
CA THR A 449 21.73 24.04 9.25
C THR A 449 22.34 24.06 10.65
N ASP A 450 22.16 23.00 11.44
CA ASP A 450 22.59 22.89 12.83
C ASP A 450 23.70 21.85 13.06
N GLU A 451 24.61 22.19 13.97
CA GLU A 451 25.99 21.72 14.17
C GLU A 451 26.21 20.21 14.38
N ALA A 452 25.15 19.41 14.54
CA ALA A 452 25.30 17.98 14.79
C ALA A 452 25.20 17.19 13.47
N GLY A 453 26.35 16.64 13.03
CA GLY A 453 26.57 16.00 11.73
C GLY A 453 25.49 15.04 11.22
N ALA A 454 25.53 14.78 9.91
CA ALA A 454 24.50 14.00 9.21
C ALA A 454 24.42 12.51 9.62
N PHE A 455 25.41 11.99 10.34
CA PHE A 455 25.45 10.60 10.82
C PHE A 455 25.65 10.56 12.33
N ASP A 456 24.87 9.72 13.01
CA ASP A 456 25.10 9.37 14.42
C ASP A 456 26.01 8.12 14.51
N SER A 457 27.32 8.34 14.63
CA SER A 457 28.35 7.29 14.65
C SER A 457 28.30 6.37 15.88
N ASN A 458 27.60 6.80 16.94
CA ASN A 458 27.44 5.98 18.14
C ASN A 458 26.53 4.78 17.87
N THR A 459 25.69 4.85 16.84
CA THR A 459 24.60 3.89 16.60
C THR A 459 24.70 3.17 15.24
N ILE A 460 25.55 3.64 14.32
CA ILE A 460 25.73 3.05 12.97
C ILE A 460 27.20 2.69 12.73
N ALA A 461 27.42 1.55 12.06
CA ALA A 461 28.67 1.22 11.38
C ALA A 461 28.61 1.74 9.92
N LEU A 462 29.30 2.86 9.66
CA LEU A 462 29.32 3.50 8.34
C LEU A 462 30.50 3.01 7.50
N THR A 463 30.21 2.48 6.31
CA THR A 463 31.19 2.26 5.23
C THR A 463 30.87 3.23 4.11
N ASN A 464 31.75 4.21 3.83
CA ASN A 464 31.55 5.17 2.75
C ASN A 464 32.64 5.08 1.66
N ASN A 465 32.25 4.61 0.49
CA ASN A 465 33.02 4.58 -0.75
C ASN A 465 32.44 5.53 -1.84
N GLY A 466 31.33 6.21 -1.54
CA GLY A 466 30.66 7.16 -2.43
C GLY A 466 30.93 8.63 -2.04
N THR A 467 30.09 9.53 -2.57
CA THR A 467 30.16 10.98 -2.31
C THR A 467 29.11 11.39 -1.27
N ILE A 468 29.52 12.21 -0.32
CA ILE A 468 28.62 12.88 0.62
C ILE A 468 28.83 14.38 0.49
N ASN A 469 27.81 15.09 0.02
CA ASN A 469 27.79 16.53 -0.17
C ASN A 469 27.02 17.17 0.99
N TYR A 470 27.69 18.08 1.71
CA TYR A 470 27.08 18.88 2.76
C TYR A 470 26.82 20.28 2.23
N ASN A 471 25.55 20.64 2.09
CA ASN A 471 25.09 21.95 1.65
C ASN A 471 24.74 22.80 2.87
N PHE A 472 25.71 23.51 3.40
CA PHE A 472 25.47 24.44 4.51
C PHE A 472 24.93 25.77 3.97
N THR A 473 23.81 26.23 4.52
CA THR A 473 23.26 27.56 4.21
C THR A 473 23.78 28.63 5.17
N THR A 474 24.43 28.26 6.27
CA THR A 474 25.03 29.17 7.26
C THR A 474 26.54 28.94 7.36
N LEU A 475 27.31 30.04 7.41
CA LEU A 475 28.77 30.05 7.28
C LEU A 475 29.53 29.51 8.53
N ASN A 476 28.83 29.17 9.61
CA ASN A 476 29.45 28.87 10.91
C ASN A 476 29.54 27.36 11.22
N ALA A 477 29.31 26.48 10.25
CA ALA A 477 29.39 25.04 10.48
C ALA A 477 30.85 24.58 10.64
N ILE A 478 31.27 24.32 11.89
CA ILE A 478 32.50 23.58 12.17
C ILE A 478 32.20 22.10 11.95
N VAL A 479 32.81 21.50 10.92
CA VAL A 479 32.75 20.04 10.73
C VAL A 479 33.72 19.39 11.72
N GLU A 480 33.24 19.08 12.91
CA GLU A 480 34.00 18.32 13.90
C GLU A 480 33.88 16.82 13.62
N ILE A 481 34.93 16.22 13.07
CA ILE A 481 35.05 14.75 12.95
C ILE A 481 35.64 14.24 14.27
N VAL A 482 34.78 14.05 15.28
CA VAL A 482 35.18 13.47 16.58
C VAL A 482 35.33 11.96 16.41
N ASN A 483 36.56 11.44 16.54
CA ASN A 483 36.87 10.01 16.50
C ASN A 483 37.37 9.57 17.88
N GLU A 484 36.53 8.94 18.68
CA GLU A 484 36.97 8.38 19.96
C GLU A 484 37.35 6.89 19.89
N GLU A 485 36.89 6.11 18.89
CA GLU A 485 37.35 4.71 18.74
C GLU A 485 37.44 4.22 17.27
N LYS A 486 38.66 3.83 16.89
CA LYS A 486 39.07 2.88 15.83
C LYS A 486 38.17 2.76 14.59
N ILE A 487 38.34 3.66 13.63
CA ILE A 487 37.90 3.44 12.24
C ILE A 487 38.71 2.28 11.63
N VAL A 488 38.04 1.26 11.10
CA VAL A 488 38.66 0.10 10.43
C VAL A 488 38.88 0.34 8.92
N THR A 489 38.35 1.42 8.32
CA THR A 489 38.56 1.73 6.88
C THR A 489 38.54 3.24 6.57
N PRO A 490 39.50 3.79 5.80
CA PRO A 490 39.60 5.23 5.55
C PRO A 490 38.44 5.79 4.71
N ILE A 491 37.90 6.95 5.12
CA ILE A 491 36.98 7.76 4.31
C ILE A 491 37.79 8.35 3.15
N LYS A 492 37.51 7.93 1.90
CA LYS A 492 38.33 8.31 0.74
C LYS A 492 38.10 9.75 0.25
N ASN A 493 36.88 10.29 0.31
CA ASN A 493 36.56 11.63 -0.20
C ASN A 493 35.41 12.26 0.59
N ALA A 494 35.63 13.47 1.14
CA ALA A 494 34.57 14.36 1.61
C ALA A 494 34.75 15.71 0.89
N ILE A 495 33.70 16.17 0.20
CA ILE A 495 33.69 17.45 -0.51
C ILE A 495 32.76 18.37 0.26
N VAL A 496 33.29 19.48 0.76
CA VAL A 496 32.49 20.54 1.39
C VAL A 496 32.45 21.71 0.41
N SER A 497 31.25 22.09 -0.03
CA SER A 497 31.04 23.28 -0.86
C SER A 497 30.11 24.26 -0.13
N ASN A 498 30.48 25.53 -0.08
CA ASN A 498 29.61 26.57 0.45
C ASN A 498 28.62 27.06 -0.63
N ALA A 499 27.64 27.88 -0.22
CA ALA A 499 26.62 28.45 -1.11
C ALA A 499 27.19 29.32 -2.27
N ASN A 500 28.48 29.67 -2.24
CA ASN A 500 29.18 30.43 -3.29
C ASN A 500 29.93 29.54 -4.30
N GLY A 501 29.87 28.20 -4.15
CA GLY A 501 30.55 27.26 -5.04
C GLY A 501 32.05 27.07 -4.75
N GLU A 502 32.53 27.52 -3.58
CA GLU A 502 33.94 27.32 -3.18
C GLU A 502 34.13 25.89 -2.67
N LEU A 503 35.03 25.15 -3.31
CA LEU A 503 35.32 23.74 -3.04
C LEU A 503 36.43 23.63 -1.98
N THR A 504 36.12 23.08 -0.81
CA THR A 504 37.14 22.69 0.18
C THR A 504 37.22 21.17 0.24
N VAL A 505 38.33 20.60 -0.20
CA VAL A 505 38.60 19.16 -0.14
C VAL A 505 39.36 18.87 1.15
N LEU A 506 38.77 18.11 2.07
CA LEU A 506 39.44 17.63 3.27
C LEU A 506 40.02 16.24 3.00
N SER A 507 41.35 16.10 3.10
CA SER A 507 42.06 14.82 2.97
C SER A 507 42.70 14.44 4.30
N PHE A 508 42.55 13.18 4.71
CA PHE A 508 43.21 12.65 5.89
C PHE A 508 44.23 11.60 5.45
N SER A 509 45.52 11.89 5.61
CA SER A 509 46.58 10.87 5.57
C SER A 509 47.26 10.82 6.93
N GLY A 510 47.37 9.61 7.48
CA GLY A 510 47.89 9.37 8.81
C GLY A 510 49.40 9.62 8.92
N LYS A 511 49.81 10.88 9.10
CA LYS A 511 51.01 11.24 9.85
C LYS A 511 51.06 12.75 10.11
N VAL A 512 51.44 13.08 11.34
CA VAL A 512 51.64 14.44 11.88
C VAL A 512 52.52 15.27 10.95
N ILE A 513 52.06 16.46 10.53
CA ILE A 513 52.89 17.48 9.85
C ILE A 513 52.60 18.89 10.40
N THR A 514 53.71 19.57 10.68
CA THR A 514 53.90 20.95 11.10
C THR A 514 53.45 21.96 10.03
N THR A 515 52.73 23.02 10.42
CA THR A 515 52.09 24.00 9.54
C THR A 515 53.05 25.02 8.92
N LYS A 516 52.86 25.36 7.64
CA LYS A 516 53.45 26.54 6.95
C LYS A 516 52.32 27.34 6.27
N LYS A 517 52.39 28.67 6.39
CA LYS A 517 51.39 29.63 5.87
C LYS A 517 51.46 29.75 4.34
N VAL A 518 50.32 29.68 3.65
CA VAL A 518 50.18 29.93 2.20
C VAL A 518 49.21 31.09 1.98
N ILE A 519 49.54 32.04 1.08
CA ILE A 519 48.73 33.19 0.67
C ILE A 519 48.40 33.03 -0.82
N VAL A 520 47.18 33.39 -1.23
CA VAL A 520 46.56 33.12 -2.54
C VAL A 520 47.16 33.97 -3.68
N GLY A 521 47.40 33.35 -4.85
CA GLY A 521 47.76 34.03 -6.11
C GLY A 521 48.33 33.19 -7.27
N GLU A 522 48.75 31.93 -7.06
CA GLU A 522 49.38 31.10 -8.11
C GLU A 522 48.72 29.71 -8.26
N SER A 523 48.74 29.17 -9.49
CA SER A 523 48.30 27.81 -9.80
C SER A 523 49.34 26.79 -9.31
N ILE A 524 48.93 25.86 -8.45
CA ILE A 524 49.79 24.76 -7.99
C ILE A 524 49.35 23.47 -8.69
N SER A 525 50.28 22.82 -9.40
CA SER A 525 50.11 21.46 -9.92
C SER A 525 50.63 20.46 -8.89
N LEU A 526 49.78 19.57 -8.38
CA LEU A 526 50.14 18.58 -7.37
C LEU A 526 50.25 17.17 -7.99
N PRO A 527 51.22 16.36 -7.56
CA PRO A 527 51.26 14.94 -7.92
C PRO A 527 50.03 14.20 -7.36
N SER A 528 49.69 13.07 -8.00
CA SER A 528 48.70 12.11 -7.49
C SER A 528 48.96 11.79 -6.01
N GLY A 529 47.97 12.05 -5.15
CA GLY A 529 48.01 11.70 -3.72
C GLY A 529 48.32 12.85 -2.74
N VAL A 530 48.35 14.11 -3.18
CA VAL A 530 48.55 15.28 -2.28
C VAL A 530 47.32 16.20 -2.32
N TYR A 531 46.86 16.65 -1.14
CA TYR A 531 45.77 17.63 -1.00
C TYR A 531 46.12 18.69 0.06
N ILE A 532 45.60 19.91 -0.12
CA ILE A 532 45.84 21.09 0.71
C ILE A 532 44.70 21.25 1.73
N ILE A 533 45.01 21.52 3.00
CA ILE A 533 44.03 21.84 4.04
C ILE A 533 44.24 23.28 4.52
N LEU A 534 43.18 24.08 4.51
CA LEU A 534 43.11 25.40 5.14
C LEU A 534 42.38 25.29 6.48
N LEU A 535 42.99 25.84 7.54
CA LEU A 535 42.38 25.98 8.85
C LEU A 535 42.27 27.48 9.19
N THR A 536 41.08 27.94 9.56
CA THR A 536 40.90 29.25 10.22
C THR A 536 40.55 29.03 11.68
N SER A 537 41.38 29.55 12.58
CA SER A 537 41.11 29.57 14.01
C SER A 537 40.29 30.80 14.39
N GLU A 538 39.31 30.65 15.27
CA GLU A 538 38.98 31.71 16.22
C GLU A 538 38.95 31.18 17.65
N LYS A 539 40.05 31.45 18.37
CA LYS A 539 39.97 31.76 19.80
C LYS A 539 40.55 33.16 19.98
N LYS A 540 39.68 34.16 20.08
CA LYS A 540 40.06 35.46 20.66
C LYS A 540 40.28 35.26 22.16
N SER A 541 41.52 35.00 22.57
CA SER A 541 42.08 35.65 23.76
C SER A 541 43.60 35.64 23.68
N SER A 542 44.18 36.81 23.97
CA SER A 542 45.61 37.13 24.06
C SER A 542 46.42 37.08 22.75
N VAL A 543 46.61 38.27 22.16
CA VAL A 543 47.78 38.60 21.35
C VAL A 543 49.02 38.40 22.22
N GLN A 544 49.80 37.36 21.96
CA GLN A 544 51.21 37.32 22.35
C GLN A 544 52.10 37.47 21.11
N LYS A 545 52.90 38.52 21.22
CA LYS A 545 54.00 38.99 20.37
C LYS A 545 54.82 37.83 19.79
N ILE A 546 54.87 37.73 18.45
CA ILE A 546 55.92 36.98 17.77
C ILE A 546 57.12 37.91 17.65
N ILE A 547 58.23 37.55 18.30
CA ILE A 547 59.54 38.12 18.01
C ILE A 547 60.18 37.23 16.95
N ILE A 548 60.36 37.83 15.77
CA ILE A 548 61.04 37.45 14.52
C ILE A 548 61.33 35.95 14.32
#